data_AF-A0A0H2RK42-F1
#
_entry.id   AF-A0A0H2RK42-F1
#
_cell.length_a   1.000
_cell.length_b   1.000
_cell.length_c   1.000
_cell.angle_alpha   90.00
_cell.angle_beta   90.00
_cell.angle_gamma   90.00
#
_symmetry.space_group_name_H-M   'P 1'
#
loop_
_entity.id
_entity.type
_entity.pdbx_description
1 polymer ?
#
loop_
_entity_poly.entity_id
_entity_poly.type
_entity_poly.pdbx_seq_one_letter_code
_entity_poly.pdbx_strand_id
1 'polypeptide(L)'
;MGRTSSASKPARPQKSSSGVKTYLFAYNTLSALGWGYILLKLVFHIAGRDFPYYSSPSSPSSSSSAHTALASFSSILTTVSLRLPSIPFLSPPPSRAAQLYYNLKLDKLRVPAALQPALVRATTAYGAVGVVTAAVQTCALLEILHCLLGWVRSPVATTAAQVSSRLFLVWGVTERYEVARTTPLYSSMVLAWSLAEIIRYVFYALSLLPLGSNSTSSTSYVPSWLIYLRYSAFYVLYIVGASSEAFVNFQTLPRGSPIPSLGGWLGGSAVWTPYDLLRGVLFVIWWPGLYIMYTHMIGQRRKALGKGQKLGAKPKSL
;
A
#
# COMPACT_ATOMS: atom_id res chain seq x y z
N MET A 1 -14.14 -8.39 -51.03
CA MET A 1 -12.94 -8.00 -50.25
C MET A 1 -13.26 -8.11 -48.75
N GLY A 2 -13.06 -9.29 -48.15
CA GLY A 2 -13.26 -9.49 -46.72
C GLY A 2 -11.92 -9.43 -45.99
N ARG A 3 -11.64 -8.34 -45.27
CA ARG A 3 -10.46 -8.24 -44.38
C ARG A 3 -10.68 -9.14 -43.17
N THR A 4 -10.02 -10.30 -43.15
CA THR A 4 -9.85 -11.10 -41.94
C THR A 4 -8.91 -10.37 -40.99
N SER A 5 -9.45 -9.82 -39.90
CA SER A 5 -8.68 -9.27 -38.79
C SER A 5 -7.91 -10.40 -38.12
N SER A 6 -6.60 -10.47 -38.33
CA SER A 6 -5.73 -11.41 -37.63
C SER A 6 -5.59 -10.96 -36.16
N ALA A 7 -6.36 -11.56 -35.27
CA ALA A 7 -6.13 -11.43 -33.83
C ALA A 7 -4.71 -11.91 -33.50
N SER A 8 -3.87 -11.00 -33.01
CA SER A 8 -2.49 -11.29 -32.61
C SER A 8 -2.48 -12.36 -31.50
N LYS A 9 -1.83 -13.49 -31.76
CA LYS A 9 -1.60 -14.53 -30.73
C LYS A 9 -0.82 -13.92 -29.55
N PRO A 10 -1.18 -14.22 -28.29
CA PRO A 10 -0.38 -13.79 -27.15
C PRO A 10 1.02 -14.44 -27.21
N ALA A 11 2.05 -13.63 -26.97
CA ALA A 11 3.45 -14.03 -27.00
C ALA A 11 3.72 -15.25 -26.09
N ARG A 12 4.49 -16.21 -26.60
CA ARG A 12 4.83 -17.46 -25.90
C ARG A 12 5.86 -17.16 -24.78
N PRO A 13 5.74 -17.76 -23.59
CA PRO A 13 6.56 -17.39 -22.42
C PRO A 13 8.03 -17.77 -22.57
N GLN A 14 8.94 -16.85 -22.24
CA GLN A 14 10.35 -17.18 -22.01
C GLN A 14 10.49 -18.00 -20.71
N LYS A 15 11.22 -19.12 -20.78
CA LYS A 15 11.65 -19.88 -19.60
C LYS A 15 12.62 -18.97 -18.82
N SER A 16 12.24 -18.51 -17.63
CA SER A 16 13.12 -17.63 -16.85
C SER A 16 14.43 -18.38 -16.54
N SER A 17 15.56 -17.72 -16.79
CA SER A 17 16.88 -18.28 -16.47
C SER A 17 17.03 -18.48 -14.97
N SER A 18 17.98 -19.33 -14.56
CA SER A 18 18.29 -19.55 -13.13
C SER A 18 18.61 -18.23 -12.43
N GLY A 19 19.37 -17.34 -13.09
CA GLY A 19 19.70 -16.01 -12.57
C GLY A 19 18.48 -15.12 -12.31
N VAL A 20 17.47 -15.14 -13.19
CA VAL A 20 16.22 -14.39 -12.96
C VAL A 20 15.48 -14.92 -11.74
N LYS A 21 15.47 -16.24 -11.51
CA LYS A 21 14.83 -16.82 -10.31
C LYS A 21 15.55 -16.41 -9.03
N THR A 22 16.88 -16.42 -9.02
CA THR A 22 17.69 -15.97 -7.87
C THR A 22 17.44 -14.50 -7.57
N TYR A 23 17.44 -13.65 -8.60
CA TYR A 23 17.11 -12.23 -8.45
C TYR A 23 15.70 -12.02 -7.90
N LEU A 24 14.69 -12.70 -8.46
CA LEU A 24 13.30 -12.59 -7.98
C LEU A 24 13.18 -13.09 -6.53
N PHE A 25 13.89 -14.14 -6.15
CA PHE A 25 13.92 -14.62 -4.77
C PHE A 25 14.49 -13.55 -3.82
N ALA A 26 15.62 -12.94 -4.17
CA ALA A 26 16.23 -11.87 -3.40
C ALA A 26 15.32 -10.65 -3.31
N TYR A 27 14.72 -10.22 -4.43
CA TYR A 27 13.77 -9.11 -4.47
C TYR A 27 12.59 -9.35 -3.53
N ASN A 28 11.90 -10.48 -3.66
CA ASN A 28 10.75 -10.80 -2.80
C ASN A 28 11.17 -10.89 -1.32
N THR A 29 12.34 -11.44 -1.02
CA THR A 29 12.84 -11.51 0.37
C THR A 29 13.10 -10.13 0.94
N LEU A 30 13.80 -9.26 0.19
CA LEU A 30 14.08 -7.89 0.60
C LEU A 30 12.80 -7.07 0.76
N SER A 31 11.84 -7.22 -0.15
CA SER A 31 10.53 -6.57 -0.04
C SER A 31 9.74 -7.06 1.18
N ALA A 32 9.75 -8.35 1.47
CA ALA A 32 9.14 -8.90 2.68
C ALA A 32 9.78 -8.33 3.95
N LEU A 33 11.11 -8.21 4.00
CA LEU A 33 11.84 -7.61 5.12
C LEU A 33 11.54 -6.11 5.26
N GLY A 34 11.46 -5.37 4.15
CA GLY A 34 11.11 -3.94 4.15
C GLY A 34 9.72 -3.69 4.75
N TRP A 35 8.71 -4.43 4.30
CA TRP A 35 7.36 -4.35 4.88
C TRP A 35 7.29 -4.91 6.30
N GLY A 36 8.08 -5.93 6.63
CA GLY A 36 8.24 -6.45 7.99
C GLY A 36 8.78 -5.38 8.95
N TYR A 37 9.81 -4.64 8.54
CA TYR A 37 10.36 -3.53 9.31
C TYR A 37 9.33 -2.40 9.51
N ILE A 38 8.59 -2.02 8.46
CA ILE A 38 7.51 -1.03 8.55
C ILE A 38 6.44 -1.48 9.56
N LEU A 39 5.99 -2.75 9.47
CA LEU A 39 4.98 -3.31 10.36
C LEU A 39 5.45 -3.27 11.82
N LEU A 40 6.67 -3.75 12.09
CA LEU A 40 7.24 -3.75 13.44
C LEU A 40 7.33 -2.33 13.98
N LYS A 41 7.91 -1.39 13.23
CA LYS A 41 8.04 0.00 13.65
C LYS A 41 6.68 0.64 13.93
N LEU A 42 5.67 0.37 13.09
CA LEU A 42 4.31 0.87 13.28
C LEU A 42 3.64 0.29 14.54
N VAL A 43 3.77 -1.02 14.77
CA VAL A 43 3.17 -1.69 15.94
C VAL A 43 3.81 -1.19 17.23
N PHE A 44 5.14 -1.06 17.28
CA PHE A 44 5.85 -0.54 18.45
C PHE A 44 5.43 0.91 18.76
N HIS A 45 5.30 1.74 17.72
CA HIS A 45 4.83 3.11 17.83
C HIS A 45 3.41 3.21 18.38
N ILE A 46 2.47 2.44 17.83
CA ILE A 46 1.08 2.43 18.33
C ILE A 46 1.01 1.87 19.77
N ALA A 47 1.83 0.88 20.09
CA ALA A 47 1.92 0.31 21.43
C ALA A 47 2.55 1.26 22.46
N GLY A 48 3.11 2.39 22.05
CA GLY A 48 3.81 3.32 22.95
C GLY A 48 5.13 2.76 23.48
N ARG A 49 5.73 1.84 22.72
CA ARG A 49 7.06 1.25 23.00
C ARG A 49 8.11 1.86 22.08
N ASP A 50 7.97 3.14 21.79
CA ASP A 50 8.94 3.87 20.96
C ASP A 50 10.29 3.92 21.65
N PHE A 51 11.36 3.84 20.85
CA PHE A 51 12.69 4.24 21.30
C PHE A 51 12.63 5.68 21.81
N PRO A 52 13.35 6.03 22.90
CA PRO A 52 13.24 7.34 23.54
C PRO A 52 13.52 8.45 22.53
N TYR A 53 12.47 9.15 22.11
CA TYR A 53 12.62 10.43 21.42
C TYR A 53 12.76 11.48 22.52
N TYR A 54 14.01 11.95 22.70
CA TYR A 54 14.46 13.06 23.54
C TYR A 54 13.47 13.54 24.62
N SER A 55 13.75 13.14 25.86
CA SER A 55 13.37 13.90 27.06
C SER A 55 13.65 15.37 26.82
N SER A 56 12.67 16.23 27.13
CA SER A 56 12.79 17.69 27.03
C SER A 56 14.10 18.23 27.59
N PRO A 57 14.71 19.21 26.91
CA PRO A 57 15.41 20.28 27.59
C PRO A 57 14.71 21.61 27.35
N SER A 58 14.63 22.36 28.43
CA SER A 58 14.37 23.79 28.53
C SER A 58 15.08 24.66 27.48
N SER A 59 14.34 25.65 26.97
CA SER A 59 14.81 26.95 26.43
C SER A 59 15.46 27.00 25.02
N PRO A 60 15.31 28.13 24.29
CA PRO A 60 15.47 28.18 22.84
C PRO A 60 16.87 28.60 22.43
N SER A 61 17.51 27.86 21.52
CA SER A 61 18.47 28.43 20.55
C SER A 61 18.96 27.37 19.56
N SER A 62 19.28 27.86 18.38
CA SER A 62 20.06 27.24 17.29
C SER A 62 19.36 26.17 16.43
N SER A 63 19.08 26.63 15.21
CA SER A 63 18.85 25.88 13.98
C SER A 63 19.60 24.54 13.92
N SER A 64 18.84 23.44 13.97
CA SER A 64 19.32 22.13 13.55
C SER A 64 18.39 21.59 12.47
N SER A 65 18.94 21.57 11.26
CA SER A 65 18.34 21.14 9.99
C SER A 65 17.88 19.69 10.08
N ALA A 66 16.57 19.47 10.12
CA ALA A 66 15.98 18.13 10.14
C ALA A 66 16.03 17.50 8.74
N HIS A 67 16.65 16.33 8.63
CA HIS A 67 16.87 15.61 7.37
C HIS A 67 15.57 15.02 6.79
N THR A 68 15.25 15.38 5.55
CA THR A 68 14.10 14.88 4.77
C THR A 68 14.34 13.47 4.20
N ALA A 69 13.27 12.73 3.92
CA ALA A 69 13.27 11.49 3.12
C ALA A 69 14.06 11.61 1.80
N LEU A 70 13.93 12.76 1.13
CA LEU A 70 14.69 13.13 -0.07
C LEU A 70 16.19 13.24 0.20
N ALA A 71 16.62 13.63 1.40
CA ALA A 71 18.03 13.71 1.79
C ALA A 71 18.61 12.32 2.11
N SER A 72 17.84 11.41 2.70
CA SER A 72 18.25 10.01 2.89
C SER A 72 18.29 9.22 1.57
N PHE A 73 17.43 9.57 0.61
CA PHE A 73 17.52 9.04 -0.76
C PHE A 73 18.63 9.68 -1.59
N SER A 74 18.96 10.95 -1.34
CA SER A 74 20.09 11.63 -1.97
C SER A 74 21.40 10.91 -1.68
N SER A 75 21.69 10.50 -0.43
CA SER A 75 22.97 9.87 -0.08
C SER A 75 23.25 8.53 -0.82
N ILE A 76 22.22 7.87 -1.33
CA ILE A 76 22.34 6.60 -2.07
C ILE A 76 22.34 6.82 -3.60
N LEU A 77 21.89 7.99 -4.09
CA LEU A 77 21.86 8.33 -5.52
C LEU A 77 22.86 9.42 -5.95
N THR A 78 23.43 10.21 -5.04
CA THR A 78 24.40 11.28 -5.35
C THR A 78 25.83 10.76 -5.53
N THR A 79 26.01 9.76 -6.39
CA THR A 79 27.28 9.59 -7.11
C THR A 79 27.22 10.22 -8.51
N VAL A 80 26.08 10.78 -8.95
CA VAL A 80 26.01 11.51 -10.22
C VAL A 80 25.19 12.79 -10.04
N SER A 81 25.88 13.90 -10.31
CA SER A 81 25.49 15.29 -10.18
C SER A 81 24.19 15.66 -10.89
N LEU A 82 23.35 16.49 -10.26
CA LEU A 82 22.92 17.81 -10.74
C LEU A 82 21.97 18.46 -9.70
N ARG A 83 22.36 19.66 -9.25
CA ARG A 83 21.63 20.51 -8.29
C ARG A 83 20.25 20.88 -8.83
N LEU A 84 19.21 20.72 -8.00
CA LEU A 84 17.93 21.41 -8.14
C LEU A 84 17.59 22.14 -6.82
N PRO A 85 16.87 23.28 -6.89
CA PRO A 85 16.72 24.20 -5.77
C PRO A 85 15.72 23.70 -4.72
N SER A 86 15.95 24.17 -3.49
CA SER A 86 15.29 23.82 -2.24
C SER A 86 13.75 23.87 -2.28
N ILE A 87 13.09 22.77 -1.89
CA ILE A 87 11.65 22.72 -1.59
C ILE A 87 11.49 22.47 -0.07
N PRO A 88 10.83 23.38 0.69
CA PRO A 88 10.71 23.25 2.14
C PRO A 88 9.40 22.56 2.51
N PHE A 89 9.40 21.28 2.90
CA PHE A 89 8.22 20.65 3.50
C PHE A 89 8.60 19.52 4.48
N LEU A 90 8.96 19.90 5.72
CA LEU A 90 8.80 19.05 6.90
C LEU A 90 7.70 19.70 7.75
N SER A 91 6.63 18.96 8.05
CA SER A 91 5.68 19.37 9.10
C SER A 91 6.07 18.66 10.40
N PRO A 92 6.00 19.35 11.55
CA PRO A 92 6.27 18.75 12.85
C PRO A 92 5.24 17.65 13.18
N PRO A 93 5.48 16.80 14.20
CA PRO A 93 4.44 15.92 14.73
C PRO A 93 3.19 16.74 15.09
N PRO A 94 1.98 16.15 15.08
CA PRO A 94 0.75 16.85 15.44
C PRO A 94 0.97 17.66 16.71
N SER A 95 0.77 18.97 16.58
CA SER A 95 0.86 19.88 17.71
C SER A 95 -0.06 19.40 18.83
N ARG A 96 0.24 19.76 20.09
CA ARG A 96 -0.60 19.44 21.26
C ARG A 96 -2.10 19.72 21.01
N ALA A 97 -2.41 20.68 20.14
CA ALA A 97 -3.76 21.00 19.66
C ALA A 97 -4.41 19.90 18.80
N ALA A 98 -3.67 19.24 17.90
CA ALA A 98 -4.19 18.13 17.10
C ALA A 98 -4.49 16.89 17.95
N GLN A 99 -3.66 16.62 18.98
CA GLN A 99 -3.93 15.58 19.97
C GLN A 99 -5.19 15.90 20.78
N LEU A 100 -5.33 17.13 21.27
CA LEU A 100 -6.52 17.59 21.99
C LEU A 100 -7.80 17.50 21.14
N TYR A 101 -7.73 17.92 19.87
CA TYR A 101 -8.85 17.78 18.93
C TYR A 101 -9.28 16.32 18.77
N TYR A 102 -8.32 15.39 18.66
CA TYR A 102 -8.64 13.98 18.50
C TYR A 102 -9.24 13.37 19.77
N ASN A 103 -8.71 13.71 20.95
CA ASN A 103 -9.27 13.29 22.24
C ASN A 103 -10.74 13.74 22.37
N LEU A 104 -11.02 15.01 22.08
CA LEU A 104 -12.40 15.54 22.10
C LEU A 104 -13.32 14.84 21.09
N LYS A 105 -12.79 14.40 19.95
CA LYS A 105 -13.55 13.65 18.93
C LYS A 105 -13.81 12.21 19.37
N LEU A 106 -12.84 11.55 20.01
CA LEU A 106 -12.97 10.18 20.52
C LEU A 106 -13.97 10.09 21.67
N ASP A 107 -14.00 11.10 22.55
CA ASP A 107 -14.98 11.19 23.63
C ASP A 107 -16.41 11.33 23.09
N LYS A 108 -16.59 12.14 22.04
CA LYS A 108 -17.88 12.22 21.32
C LYS A 108 -18.29 10.89 20.67
N LEU A 109 -17.33 10.07 20.26
CA LEU A 109 -17.54 8.77 19.63
C LEU A 109 -17.68 7.62 20.64
N ARG A 110 -17.65 7.89 21.95
CA ARG A 110 -17.74 6.89 23.05
C ARG A 110 -16.78 5.70 22.86
N VAL A 111 -15.57 5.97 22.38
CA VAL A 111 -14.56 4.92 22.19
C VAL A 111 -14.07 4.40 23.54
N PRO A 112 -13.92 3.08 23.74
CA PRO A 112 -13.41 2.51 24.99
C PRO A 112 -12.09 3.16 25.40
N ALA A 113 -11.97 3.54 26.69
CA ALA A 113 -10.79 4.23 27.22
C ALA A 113 -9.47 3.49 26.94
N ALA A 114 -9.51 2.16 26.86
CA ALA A 114 -8.35 1.33 26.53
C ALA A 114 -7.80 1.55 25.09
N LEU A 115 -8.63 1.96 24.14
CA LEU A 115 -8.23 2.15 22.74
C LEU A 115 -7.79 3.58 22.41
N GLN A 116 -8.19 4.55 23.24
CA GLN A 116 -7.84 5.96 23.08
C GLN A 116 -6.31 6.21 22.94
N PRO A 117 -5.43 5.68 23.81
CA PRO A 117 -3.99 5.97 23.69
C PRO A 117 -3.38 5.43 22.39
N ALA A 118 -3.83 4.27 21.93
CA ALA A 118 -3.38 3.69 20.68
C ALA A 118 -3.86 4.50 19.46
N LEU A 119 -5.11 4.98 19.47
CA LEU A 119 -5.67 5.80 18.40
C LEU A 119 -5.02 7.18 18.31
N VAL A 120 -4.70 7.79 19.45
CA VAL A 120 -3.96 9.06 19.48
C VAL A 120 -2.56 8.86 18.92
N ARG A 121 -1.84 7.80 19.30
CA ARG A 121 -0.51 7.49 18.73
C ARG A 121 -0.57 7.12 17.25
N ALA A 122 -1.67 6.55 16.79
CA ALA A 122 -1.89 6.29 15.37
C ALA A 122 -1.96 7.60 14.53
N THR A 123 -2.19 8.77 15.13
CA THR A 123 -2.14 10.07 14.42
C THR A 123 -0.71 10.52 14.11
N THR A 124 0.29 10.04 14.84
CA THR A 124 1.71 10.42 14.67
C THR A 124 2.49 9.38 13.84
N ALA A 125 1.84 8.29 13.42
CA ALA A 125 2.49 7.16 12.75
C ALA A 125 3.17 7.54 11.43
N TYR A 126 2.68 8.56 10.72
CA TYR A 126 3.35 9.06 9.53
C TYR A 126 4.79 9.50 9.81
N GLY A 127 5.02 10.20 10.93
CA GLY A 127 6.38 10.60 11.33
C GLY A 127 7.29 9.41 11.61
N ALA A 128 6.73 8.30 12.11
CA ALA A 128 7.49 7.09 12.39
C ALA A 128 7.82 6.27 11.14
N VAL A 129 6.83 5.99 10.28
CA VAL A 129 6.98 5.02 9.18
C VAL A 129 6.77 5.58 7.77
N GLY A 130 6.33 6.83 7.62
CA GLY A 130 5.94 7.42 6.33
C GLY A 130 7.05 7.41 5.30
N VAL A 131 8.22 7.92 5.67
CA VAL A 131 9.41 7.95 4.80
C VAL A 131 9.79 6.55 4.29
N VAL A 132 9.82 5.58 5.20
CA VAL A 132 10.21 4.20 4.87
C VAL A 132 9.12 3.54 4.02
N THR A 133 7.85 3.83 4.29
CA THR A 133 6.72 3.35 3.48
C THR A 133 6.81 3.88 2.07
N ALA A 134 7.10 5.18 1.89
CA ALA A 134 7.27 5.78 0.57
C ALA A 134 8.45 5.16 -0.20
N ALA A 135 9.55 4.90 0.49
CA ALA A 135 10.71 4.21 -0.06
C ALA A 135 10.35 2.82 -0.61
N VAL A 136 9.80 1.97 0.25
CA VAL A 136 9.47 0.58 -0.07
C VAL A 136 8.37 0.50 -1.13
N GLN A 137 7.36 1.36 -1.05
CA GLN A 137 6.28 1.41 -2.04
C GLN A 137 6.78 1.86 -3.42
N THR A 138 7.78 2.74 -3.50
CA THR A 138 8.39 3.16 -4.77
C THR A 138 9.16 2.02 -5.44
N CYS A 139 9.79 1.15 -4.65
CA CYS A 139 10.43 -0.08 -5.16
C CYS A 139 9.44 -1.07 -5.81
N ALA A 140 8.13 -0.91 -5.59
CA ALA A 140 7.11 -1.73 -6.26
C ALA A 140 6.99 -1.41 -7.77
N LEU A 141 7.56 -0.28 -8.25
CA LEU A 141 7.69 -0.03 -9.70
C LEU A 141 8.49 -1.13 -10.41
N LEU A 142 9.44 -1.77 -9.70
CA LEU A 142 10.18 -2.91 -10.24
C LEU A 142 9.25 -4.08 -10.60
N GLU A 143 8.11 -4.23 -9.94
CA GLU A 143 7.14 -5.29 -10.26
C GLU A 143 6.49 -5.09 -11.62
N ILE A 144 6.24 -3.82 -11.99
CA ILE A 144 5.75 -3.49 -13.32
C ILE A 144 6.81 -3.87 -14.35
N LEU A 145 8.09 -3.58 -14.09
CA LEU A 145 9.20 -3.98 -14.95
C LEU A 145 9.33 -5.50 -15.05
N HIS A 146 9.19 -6.25 -13.95
CA HIS A 146 9.24 -7.72 -13.98
C HIS A 146 8.11 -8.32 -14.83
N CYS A 147 6.93 -7.69 -14.83
CA CYS A 147 5.83 -8.10 -15.71
C CYS A 147 6.10 -7.73 -17.17
N LEU A 148 6.61 -6.52 -17.44
CA LEU A 148 6.96 -6.05 -18.79
C LEU A 148 8.05 -6.91 -19.44
N LEU A 149 9.06 -7.31 -18.67
CA LEU A 149 10.15 -8.17 -19.12
C LEU A 149 9.74 -9.66 -19.21
N GLY A 150 8.50 -9.99 -18.84
CA GLY A 150 7.99 -11.37 -18.86
C GLY A 150 8.61 -12.29 -17.81
N TRP A 151 9.31 -11.74 -16.80
CA TRP A 151 9.90 -12.51 -15.70
C TRP A 151 8.83 -13.06 -14.75
N VAL A 152 7.69 -12.36 -14.63
CA VAL A 152 6.55 -12.75 -13.80
C VAL A 152 5.30 -12.88 -14.65
N ARG A 153 4.49 -13.92 -14.38
CA ARG A 153 3.24 -14.20 -15.09
C ARG A 153 2.07 -13.41 -14.49
N SER A 154 2.02 -12.11 -14.78
CA SER A 154 0.90 -11.25 -14.41
C SER A 154 0.55 -10.28 -15.56
N PRO A 155 -0.72 -9.95 -15.79
CA PRO A 155 -1.08 -8.94 -16.78
C PRO A 155 -0.53 -7.57 -16.36
N VAL A 156 0.32 -6.98 -17.22
CA VAL A 156 1.01 -5.71 -16.95
C VAL A 156 0.05 -4.60 -16.51
N ALA A 157 -1.09 -4.45 -17.20
CA ALA A 157 -2.08 -3.43 -16.88
C ALA A 157 -2.63 -3.56 -15.45
N THR A 158 -2.89 -4.79 -14.99
CA THR A 158 -3.38 -5.03 -13.63
C THR A 158 -2.33 -4.76 -12.57
N THR A 159 -1.07 -5.17 -12.81
CA THR A 159 0.05 -4.85 -11.90
C THR A 159 0.29 -3.34 -11.84
N ALA A 160 0.28 -2.67 -12.98
CA ALA A 160 0.46 -1.22 -13.07
C ALA A 160 -0.66 -0.47 -12.35
N ALA A 161 -1.93 -0.86 -12.52
CA ALA A 161 -3.06 -0.25 -11.80
C ALA A 161 -2.92 -0.42 -10.27
N GLN A 162 -2.55 -1.61 -9.80
CA GLN A 162 -2.36 -1.87 -8.37
C GLN A 162 -1.22 -1.04 -7.77
N VAL A 163 -0.07 -1.00 -8.44
CA VAL A 163 1.11 -0.26 -7.98
C VAL A 163 0.87 1.26 -8.04
N SER A 164 0.30 1.76 -9.14
CA SER A 164 -0.01 3.19 -9.31
C SER A 164 -1.05 3.69 -8.32
N SER A 165 -2.08 2.90 -7.99
CA SER A 165 -3.07 3.27 -6.97
C SER A 165 -2.41 3.56 -5.62
N ARG A 166 -1.49 2.70 -5.17
CA ARG A 166 -0.78 2.92 -3.89
C ARG A 166 0.24 4.05 -3.96
N LEU A 167 0.94 4.20 -5.07
CA LEU A 167 1.85 5.34 -5.28
C LEU A 167 1.11 6.67 -5.29
N PHE A 168 -0.11 6.70 -5.84
CA PHE A 168 -0.98 7.86 -5.78
C PHE A 168 -1.35 8.21 -4.34
N LEU A 169 -1.69 7.22 -3.50
CA LEU A 169 -1.95 7.46 -2.08
C LEU A 169 -0.72 7.99 -1.34
N VAL A 170 0.46 7.39 -1.55
CA VAL A 170 1.70 7.84 -0.91
C VAL A 170 2.08 9.26 -1.35
N TRP A 171 2.35 9.44 -2.64
CA TRP A 171 2.95 10.66 -3.17
C TRP A 171 1.92 11.73 -3.54
N GLY A 172 0.75 11.32 -4.03
CA GLY A 172 -0.32 12.24 -4.41
C GLY A 172 -1.13 12.74 -3.21
N VAL A 173 -1.40 11.87 -2.23
CA VAL A 173 -2.28 12.22 -1.11
C VAL A 173 -1.49 12.48 0.17
N THR A 174 -0.77 11.49 0.70
CA THR A 174 -0.21 11.59 2.05
C THR A 174 0.93 12.60 2.16
N GLU A 175 1.80 12.70 1.16
CA GLU A 175 2.88 13.70 1.15
C GLU A 175 2.34 15.14 0.95
N ARG A 176 1.19 15.31 0.28
CA ARG A 176 0.66 16.64 -0.06
C ARG A 176 -0.26 17.23 1.01
N TYR A 177 -0.93 16.41 1.80
CA TYR A 177 -1.94 16.85 2.76
C TYR A 177 -1.61 16.43 4.18
N GLU A 178 -1.44 17.40 5.08
CA GLU A 178 -1.24 17.15 6.52
C GLU A 178 -2.40 16.38 7.16
N VAL A 179 -3.63 16.62 6.70
CA VAL A 179 -4.83 15.91 7.17
C VAL A 179 -4.73 14.40 6.92
N ALA A 180 -4.10 13.99 5.81
CA ALA A 180 -3.86 12.58 5.51
C ALA A 180 -2.75 11.95 6.38
N ARG A 181 -1.83 12.76 6.92
CA ARG A 181 -0.71 12.29 7.76
C ARG A 181 -1.08 12.19 9.24
N THR A 182 -2.04 12.99 9.67
CA THR A 182 -2.45 13.15 11.08
C THR A 182 -3.71 12.36 11.45
N THR A 183 -4.20 11.51 10.54
CA THR A 183 -5.39 10.67 10.75
C THR A 183 -4.97 9.24 11.13
N PRO A 184 -5.63 8.58 12.10
CA PRO A 184 -5.34 7.19 12.43
C PRO A 184 -5.69 6.23 11.29
N LEU A 185 -6.48 6.69 10.31
CA LEU A 185 -6.75 5.93 9.09
C LEU A 185 -5.47 5.62 8.31
N TYR A 186 -4.50 6.54 8.30
CA TYR A 186 -3.18 6.30 7.71
C TYR A 186 -2.48 5.10 8.37
N SER A 187 -2.52 5.01 9.69
CA SER A 187 -1.96 3.86 10.42
C SER A 187 -2.65 2.56 10.04
N SER A 188 -3.99 2.53 9.98
CA SER A 188 -4.73 1.32 9.59
C SER A 188 -4.42 0.90 8.15
N MET A 189 -4.22 1.87 7.24
CA MET A 189 -3.84 1.64 5.85
C MET A 189 -2.47 0.97 5.77
N VAL A 190 -1.44 1.58 6.38
CA VAL A 190 -0.07 1.04 6.36
C VAL A 190 0.01 -0.32 7.06
N LEU A 191 -0.75 -0.53 8.13
CA LEU A 191 -0.83 -1.82 8.82
C LEU A 191 -1.40 -2.90 7.89
N ALA A 192 -2.52 -2.61 7.23
CA ALA A 192 -3.15 -3.55 6.29
C ALA A 192 -2.24 -3.85 5.10
N TRP A 193 -1.60 -2.82 4.53
CA TRP A 193 -0.62 -2.97 3.46
C TRP A 193 0.54 -3.85 3.89
N SER A 194 1.17 -3.55 5.02
CA SER A 194 2.34 -4.30 5.48
C SER A 194 2.01 -5.78 5.68
N LEU A 195 0.87 -6.10 6.30
CA LEU A 195 0.44 -7.50 6.46
C LEU A 195 0.19 -8.19 5.11
N ALA A 196 -0.53 -7.53 4.19
CA ALA A 196 -0.83 -8.10 2.88
C ALA A 196 0.45 -8.34 2.07
N GLU A 197 1.38 -7.39 2.10
CA GLU A 197 2.64 -7.44 1.37
C GLU A 197 3.59 -8.50 1.93
N ILE A 198 3.75 -8.62 3.25
CA ILE A 198 4.56 -9.68 3.86
C ILE A 198 4.05 -11.05 3.41
N ILE A 199 2.74 -11.30 3.51
CA ILE A 199 2.15 -12.58 3.08
C ILE A 199 2.43 -12.83 1.59
N ARG A 200 2.27 -11.81 0.74
CA ARG A 200 2.47 -11.91 -0.70
C ARG A 200 3.92 -12.21 -1.06
N TYR A 201 4.86 -11.42 -0.55
CA TYR A 201 6.28 -11.54 -0.87
C TYR A 201 6.90 -12.81 -0.29
N VAL A 202 6.53 -13.21 0.93
CA VAL A 202 6.98 -14.50 1.51
C VAL A 202 6.48 -15.67 0.66
N PHE A 203 5.21 -15.64 0.22
CA PHE A 203 4.70 -16.67 -0.69
C PHE A 203 5.48 -16.68 -2.01
N TYR A 204 5.75 -15.51 -2.61
CA TYR A 204 6.48 -15.44 -3.87
C TYR A 204 7.92 -15.94 -3.73
N ALA A 205 8.63 -15.57 -2.68
CA ALA A 205 9.97 -16.06 -2.39
C ALA A 205 9.98 -17.60 -2.26
N LEU A 206 9.11 -18.18 -1.43
CA LEU A 206 9.06 -19.63 -1.23
C LEU A 206 8.60 -20.39 -2.48
N SER A 207 7.75 -19.79 -3.32
CA SER A 207 7.32 -20.40 -4.58
C SER A 207 8.45 -20.53 -5.61
N LEU A 208 9.54 -19.80 -5.45
CA LEU A 208 10.71 -19.82 -6.34
C LEU A 208 11.78 -20.84 -5.90
N LEU A 209 11.74 -21.31 -4.65
CA LEU A 209 12.73 -22.23 -4.12
C LEU A 209 12.54 -23.66 -4.68
N PRO A 210 13.60 -24.27 -5.24
CA PRO A 210 13.59 -25.66 -5.67
C PRO A 210 13.84 -26.59 -4.47
N LEU A 211 13.00 -26.52 -3.45
CA LEU A 211 13.07 -27.45 -2.31
C LEU A 211 12.27 -28.71 -2.66
N GLY A 212 12.93 -29.61 -3.41
CA GLY A 212 12.38 -30.92 -3.78
C GLY A 212 13.48 -31.85 -4.28
N SER A 213 13.96 -32.73 -3.39
CA SER A 213 15.02 -33.71 -3.64
C SER A 213 14.65 -34.85 -4.61
N ASN A 214 13.47 -34.84 -5.22
CA ASN A 214 13.03 -35.91 -6.12
C ASN A 214 12.75 -35.35 -7.52
N SER A 215 13.72 -35.61 -8.40
CA SER A 215 13.76 -35.27 -9.81
C SER A 215 12.63 -35.95 -10.60
N THR A 216 11.38 -35.46 -10.49
CA THR A 216 10.33 -35.77 -11.50
C THR A 216 9.20 -34.74 -11.58
N SER A 217 9.07 -33.82 -10.61
CA SER A 217 8.08 -32.75 -10.69
C SER A 217 8.56 -31.52 -9.93
N SER A 218 8.63 -30.37 -10.59
CA SER A 218 8.99 -29.07 -10.02
C SER A 218 7.96 -28.59 -8.99
N THR A 219 7.90 -29.24 -7.84
CA THR A 219 6.94 -28.89 -6.78
C THR A 219 7.63 -27.99 -5.77
N SER A 220 7.44 -26.68 -5.89
CA SER A 220 7.88 -25.72 -4.87
C SER A 220 7.20 -26.03 -3.53
N TYR A 221 7.97 -26.21 -2.47
CA TYR A 221 7.43 -26.48 -1.13
C TYR A 221 7.00 -25.17 -0.46
N VAL A 222 5.72 -24.79 -0.63
CA VAL A 222 5.12 -23.66 0.09
C VAL A 222 4.26 -24.21 1.26
N PRO A 223 4.49 -23.79 2.50
CA PRO A 223 3.72 -24.30 3.65
C PRO A 223 2.21 -24.06 3.52
N SER A 224 1.39 -25.06 3.87
CA SER A 224 -0.07 -25.02 3.72
C SER A 224 -0.74 -23.85 4.45
N TRP A 225 -0.23 -23.47 5.62
CA TRP A 225 -0.74 -22.31 6.37
C TRP A 225 -0.53 -21.00 5.61
N LEU A 226 0.59 -20.85 4.88
CA LEU A 226 0.89 -19.65 4.11
C LEU A 226 0.02 -19.57 2.85
N ILE A 227 -0.26 -20.71 2.21
CA ILE A 227 -1.24 -20.80 1.12
C ILE A 227 -2.62 -20.36 1.64
N TYR A 228 -3.04 -20.89 2.79
CA TYR A 228 -4.31 -20.51 3.41
C TYR A 228 -4.40 -19.01 3.70
N LEU A 229 -3.37 -18.42 4.30
CA LEU A 229 -3.29 -16.99 4.57
C LEU A 229 -3.35 -16.17 3.29
N ARG A 230 -2.55 -16.49 2.27
CA ARG A 230 -2.55 -15.79 0.98
C ARG A 230 -3.94 -15.69 0.37
N TYR A 231 -4.72 -16.77 0.44
CA TYR A 231 -6.04 -16.82 -0.16
C TYR A 231 -7.19 -16.49 0.81
N SER A 232 -6.93 -16.15 2.07
CA SER A 232 -7.98 -15.85 3.06
C SER A 232 -7.79 -14.53 3.81
N ALA A 233 -6.57 -14.01 3.91
CA ALA A 233 -6.27 -12.77 4.64
C ALA A 233 -7.03 -11.55 4.07
N PHE A 234 -7.38 -11.59 2.77
CA PHE A 234 -8.16 -10.53 2.12
C PHE A 234 -9.53 -10.31 2.75
N TYR A 235 -10.14 -11.30 3.43
CA TYR A 235 -11.44 -11.10 4.08
C TYR A 235 -11.43 -9.93 5.08
N VAL A 236 -10.31 -9.74 5.78
CA VAL A 236 -10.13 -8.64 6.75
C VAL A 236 -9.27 -7.54 6.16
N LEU A 237 -8.10 -7.88 5.62
CA LEU A 237 -7.11 -6.89 5.18
C LEU A 237 -7.62 -6.05 4.02
N TYR A 238 -8.47 -6.61 3.14
CA TYR A 238 -9.02 -5.86 2.03
C TYR A 238 -10.01 -4.80 2.50
N ILE A 239 -10.90 -5.16 3.43
CA ILE A 239 -11.89 -4.23 3.98
C ILE A 239 -11.17 -3.12 4.73
N VAL A 240 -10.23 -3.45 5.61
CA VAL A 240 -9.48 -2.47 6.40
C VAL A 240 -8.59 -1.61 5.51
N GLY A 241 -7.81 -2.22 4.61
CA GLY A 241 -6.90 -1.50 3.71
C GLY A 241 -7.66 -0.59 2.75
N ALA A 242 -8.59 -1.12 1.98
CA ALA A 242 -9.30 -0.32 0.98
C ALA A 242 -10.16 0.79 1.60
N SER A 243 -10.85 0.53 2.71
CA SER A 243 -11.65 1.56 3.38
C SER A 243 -10.76 2.68 3.93
N SER A 244 -9.64 2.33 4.58
CA SER A 244 -8.72 3.34 5.11
C SER A 244 -8.08 4.18 4.02
N GLU A 245 -7.68 3.61 2.89
CA GLU A 245 -7.19 4.38 1.74
C GLU A 245 -8.26 5.34 1.19
N ALA A 246 -9.50 4.85 1.03
CA ALA A 246 -10.62 5.65 0.54
C ALA A 246 -10.92 6.83 1.46
N PHE A 247 -10.96 6.61 2.78
CA PHE A 247 -11.24 7.66 3.74
C PHE A 247 -10.06 8.62 3.98
N VAL A 248 -8.80 8.15 3.87
CA VAL A 248 -7.62 9.04 3.85
C VAL A 248 -7.72 10.01 2.67
N ASN A 249 -8.03 9.51 1.47
CA ASN A 249 -8.23 10.36 0.31
C ASN A 249 -9.44 11.30 0.48
N PHE A 250 -10.59 10.80 0.96
CA PHE A 250 -11.80 11.60 1.14
C PHE A 250 -11.61 12.78 2.10
N GLN A 251 -10.87 12.59 3.20
CA GLN A 251 -10.60 13.65 4.19
C GLN A 251 -9.76 14.80 3.62
N THR A 252 -9.10 14.60 2.49
CA THR A 252 -8.30 15.63 1.82
C THR A 252 -9.11 16.47 0.83
N LEU A 253 -10.38 16.13 0.57
CA LEU A 253 -11.24 16.91 -0.32
C LEU A 253 -11.66 18.24 0.32
N PRO A 254 -11.71 19.34 -0.45
CA PRO A 254 -12.24 20.60 0.04
C PRO A 254 -13.71 20.48 0.47
N ARG A 255 -14.11 21.26 1.47
CA ARG A 255 -15.53 21.33 1.91
C ARG A 255 -16.47 22.02 0.92
N GLY A 256 -15.93 22.65 -0.14
CA GLY A 256 -16.70 23.26 -1.21
C GLY A 256 -17.40 22.22 -2.09
N SER A 257 -18.25 22.67 -3.01
CA SER A 257 -18.94 21.81 -3.97
C SER A 257 -18.18 21.71 -5.30
N PRO A 258 -18.27 20.57 -6.01
CA PRO A 258 -17.76 20.43 -7.37
C PRO A 258 -18.54 21.27 -8.38
N ILE A 259 -19.80 21.59 -8.08
CA ILE A 259 -20.67 22.43 -8.89
C ILE A 259 -20.48 23.88 -8.44
N PRO A 260 -20.23 24.84 -9.36
CA PRO A 260 -20.24 26.26 -9.02
C PRO A 260 -21.62 26.60 -8.44
N SER A 261 -21.68 26.92 -7.15
CA SER A 261 -22.88 27.50 -6.57
C SER A 261 -23.03 28.93 -7.12
N LEU A 262 -24.26 29.47 -7.12
CA LEU A 262 -24.47 30.89 -7.49
C LEU A 262 -23.60 31.83 -6.62
N GLY A 263 -23.30 31.44 -5.37
CA GLY A 263 -22.37 32.12 -4.47
C GLY A 263 -20.87 31.89 -4.78
N GLY A 264 -20.52 30.90 -5.60
CA GLY A 264 -19.18 30.73 -6.18
C GLY A 264 -18.90 31.71 -7.32
N TRP A 265 -19.93 32.11 -8.07
CA TRP A 265 -19.84 33.16 -9.10
C TRP A 265 -19.68 34.56 -8.48
N LEU A 266 -20.25 34.77 -7.30
CA LEU A 266 -20.12 36.00 -6.50
C LEU A 266 -18.93 35.99 -5.50
N GLY A 267 -18.00 35.04 -5.65
CA GLY A 267 -16.67 35.09 -5.00
C GLY A 267 -16.52 34.43 -3.62
N GLY A 268 -17.50 33.64 -3.15
CA GLY A 268 -17.48 33.08 -1.78
C GLY A 268 -17.27 31.57 -1.63
N SER A 269 -17.46 30.76 -2.68
CA SER A 269 -17.37 29.29 -2.58
C SER A 269 -16.23 28.74 -3.44
N ALA A 270 -15.22 28.14 -2.78
CA ALA A 270 -14.09 27.50 -3.45
C ALA A 270 -14.55 26.30 -4.29
N VAL A 271 -14.56 26.48 -5.61
CA VAL A 271 -14.82 25.41 -6.59
C VAL A 271 -13.66 24.41 -6.55
N TRP A 272 -13.99 23.12 -6.70
CA TRP A 272 -12.99 22.05 -6.77
C TRP A 272 -12.01 22.28 -7.92
N THR A 273 -10.71 22.18 -7.62
CA THR A 273 -9.67 22.12 -8.66
C THR A 273 -9.78 20.81 -9.45
N PRO A 274 -9.21 20.71 -10.66
CA PRO A 274 -9.19 19.45 -11.42
C PRO A 274 -8.59 18.28 -10.63
N TYR A 275 -7.64 18.58 -9.73
CA TYR A 275 -7.03 17.59 -8.85
C TYR A 275 -7.97 17.13 -7.71
N ASP A 276 -8.81 18.03 -7.20
CA ASP A 276 -9.85 17.70 -6.21
C ASP A 276 -10.93 16.84 -6.86
N LEU A 277 -11.32 17.17 -8.10
CA LEU A 277 -12.25 16.38 -8.89
C LEU A 277 -11.72 14.98 -9.16
N LEU A 278 -10.45 14.84 -9.56
CA LEU A 278 -9.81 13.53 -9.73
C LEU A 278 -9.92 12.69 -8.45
N ARG A 279 -9.56 13.25 -7.30
CA ARG A 279 -9.64 12.56 -6.00
C ARG A 279 -11.07 12.18 -5.64
N GLY A 280 -12.04 13.05 -5.91
CA GLY A 280 -13.47 12.79 -5.68
C GLY A 280 -14.01 11.68 -6.59
N VAL A 281 -13.70 11.73 -7.88
CA VAL A 281 -14.09 10.70 -8.85
C VAL A 281 -13.45 9.36 -8.49
N LEU A 282 -12.16 9.34 -8.14
CA LEU A 282 -11.48 8.13 -7.69
C LEU A 282 -12.19 7.54 -6.46
N PHE A 283 -12.61 8.35 -5.49
CA PHE A 283 -13.35 7.87 -4.33
C PHE A 283 -14.69 7.19 -4.71
N VAL A 284 -15.42 7.74 -5.68
CA VAL A 284 -16.70 7.16 -6.14
C VAL A 284 -16.49 5.87 -6.93
N ILE A 285 -15.58 5.88 -7.91
CA ILE A 285 -15.27 4.72 -8.76
C ILE A 285 -14.66 3.56 -7.95
N TRP A 286 -14.03 3.87 -6.83
CA TRP A 286 -13.39 2.86 -6.00
C TRP A 286 -14.35 1.79 -5.53
N TRP A 287 -15.54 2.17 -5.05
CA TRP A 287 -16.48 1.24 -4.42
C TRP A 287 -16.91 0.09 -5.34
N PRO A 288 -17.35 0.32 -6.59
CA PRO A 288 -17.57 -0.76 -7.55
C PRO A 288 -16.33 -1.60 -7.82
N GLY A 289 -15.16 -0.96 -7.96
CA GLY A 289 -13.89 -1.66 -8.18
C GLY A 289 -13.53 -2.61 -7.04
N LEU A 290 -13.78 -2.19 -5.79
CA LEU A 290 -13.58 -3.00 -4.60
C LEU A 290 -14.47 -4.24 -4.59
N TYR A 291 -15.75 -4.08 -4.92
CA TYR A 291 -16.69 -5.20 -4.99
C TYR A 291 -16.26 -6.24 -6.04
N ILE A 292 -15.89 -5.80 -7.24
CA ILE A 292 -15.49 -6.69 -8.34
C ILE A 292 -14.20 -7.45 -7.97
N MET A 293 -13.19 -6.75 -7.44
CA MET A 293 -11.94 -7.40 -7.03
C MET A 293 -12.14 -8.35 -5.84
N TYR A 294 -12.95 -7.99 -4.86
CA TYR A 294 -13.24 -8.83 -3.70
C TYR A 294 -13.94 -10.13 -4.09
N THR A 295 -14.98 -10.05 -4.93
CA THR A 295 -15.69 -11.23 -5.44
C THR A 295 -14.77 -12.12 -6.29
N HIS A 296 -13.89 -11.52 -7.09
CA HIS A 296 -12.87 -12.25 -7.83
C HIS A 296 -11.90 -13.01 -6.91
N MET A 297 -11.44 -12.40 -5.81
CA MET A 297 -10.56 -13.05 -4.83
C MET A 297 -11.24 -14.22 -4.10
N ILE A 298 -12.55 -14.15 -3.82
CA ILE A 298 -13.33 -15.30 -3.33
C ILE A 298 -13.28 -16.46 -4.34
N GLY A 299 -13.43 -16.16 -5.63
CA GLY A 299 -13.29 -17.13 -6.72
C GLY A 299 -11.88 -17.74 -6.77
N GLN A 300 -10.83 -16.94 -6.64
CA GLN A 300 -9.44 -17.41 -6.59
C GLN A 300 -9.19 -18.34 -5.39
N ARG A 301 -9.73 -17.99 -4.22
CA ARG A 301 -9.66 -18.83 -3.01
C ARG A 301 -10.32 -20.19 -3.25
N ARG A 302 -11.54 -20.21 -3.80
CA ARG A 302 -12.24 -21.47 -4.11
C ARG A 302 -11.45 -22.35 -5.07
N LYS A 303 -10.76 -21.76 -6.06
CA LYS A 303 -9.91 -22.51 -6.99
C LYS A 303 -8.62 -23.03 -6.35
N ALA A 304 -7.99 -22.25 -5.49
CA ALA A 304 -6.70 -22.60 -4.89
C ALA A 304 -6.83 -23.55 -3.69
N LEU A 305 -7.90 -23.40 -2.88
CA LEU A 305 -8.13 -24.20 -1.67
C LEU A 305 -9.25 -25.23 -1.81
N GLY A 306 -10.10 -25.10 -2.83
CA GLY A 306 -11.15 -26.07 -3.11
C GLY A 306 -10.54 -27.34 -3.70
N LYS A 307 -10.49 -28.41 -2.90
CA LYS A 307 -10.27 -29.76 -3.43
C LYS A 307 -11.40 -30.05 -4.43
N GLY A 308 -11.04 -30.50 -5.62
CA GLY A 308 -11.99 -30.78 -6.69
C GLY A 308 -13.06 -31.78 -6.24
N GLN A 309 -14.26 -31.30 -5.98
CA GLN A 309 -15.48 -32.08 -6.17
C GLN A 309 -16.36 -31.29 -7.12
N LYS A 310 -16.31 -31.69 -8.40
CA LYS A 310 -17.49 -31.52 -9.26
C LYS A 310 -18.53 -32.46 -8.68
N LEU A 311 -19.46 -31.94 -7.87
CA LEU A 311 -20.71 -32.62 -7.56
C LEU A 311 -21.36 -32.99 -8.91
N GLY A 312 -21.29 -34.27 -9.28
CA GLY A 312 -21.85 -34.80 -10.53
C GLY A 312 -20.94 -35.65 -11.42
N ALA A 313 -19.67 -35.89 -11.07
CA ALA A 313 -18.86 -36.86 -11.83
C ALA A 313 -19.32 -38.30 -11.50
N LYS A 314 -20.13 -38.90 -12.38
CA LYS A 314 -20.45 -40.34 -12.32
C LYS A 314 -19.14 -41.16 -12.26
N PRO A 315 -19.07 -42.23 -11.44
CA PRO A 315 -17.94 -43.13 -11.48
C PRO A 315 -17.85 -43.72 -12.89
N LYS A 316 -16.66 -43.65 -13.50
CA LYS A 316 -16.39 -44.37 -14.74
C LYS A 316 -16.32 -45.85 -14.40
N SER A 317 -17.39 -46.59 -14.71
CA SER A 317 -17.33 -48.02 -14.92
C SER A 317 -16.52 -48.29 -16.19
N LEU A 318 -15.48 -49.11 -16.08
CA LEU A 318 -15.25 -50.31 -16.88
C LEU A 318 -14.27 -51.17 -16.09
#